data_AF-A0A6J4J6M0-F1
#
_entry.id   AF-A0A6J4J6M0-F1
#
_cell.length_a   1.000
_cell.length_b   1.000
_cell.length_c   1.000
_cell.angle_alpha   90.00
_cell.angle_beta   90.00
_cell.angle_gamma   90.00
#
_symmetry.space_group_name_H-M   'P 1'
#
loop_
_entity.id
_entity.type
_entity.pdbx_description
1 polymer ?
#
loop_
_entity_poly.entity_id
_entity_poly.type
_entity_poly.pdbx_seq_one_letter_code
_entity_poly.pdbx_strand_id
1 'polypeptide(L)'
;MNWIALTSESQLKDIIANPEQPAMIFKHSTRCSISATALSRLERAWNEAELGPLKAYYLDLLSYRPVSNQIASTLNVTHQSPQLLLIHEGKCVYNASHMEISYPELKRQLGRILV
;
A
#
# COMPACT_ATOMS: atom_id res chain seq x y z
N MET A 1 -10.71 7.27 -6.92
CA MET A 1 -9.53 6.88 -6.11
C MET A 1 -8.41 7.84 -6.45
N ASN A 2 -7.95 8.60 -5.46
CA ASN A 2 -6.84 9.53 -5.62
C ASN A 2 -5.54 8.91 -5.09
N TRP A 3 -4.80 8.26 -5.98
CA TRP A 3 -3.48 7.73 -5.65
C TRP A 3 -2.45 8.84 -5.48
N ILE A 4 -1.68 8.77 -4.40
CA ILE A 4 -0.47 9.58 -4.22
C ILE A 4 0.70 8.79 -4.80
N ALA A 5 1.40 9.34 -5.78
CA ALA A 5 2.57 8.68 -6.35
C ALA A 5 3.71 8.62 -5.30
N LEU A 6 4.21 7.41 -5.05
CA LEU A 6 5.38 7.16 -4.23
C LEU A 6 6.59 6.98 -5.15
N THR A 7 7.44 7.99 -5.23
CA THR A 7 8.54 8.08 -6.20
C THR A 7 9.90 8.29 -5.55
N SER A 8 9.95 8.58 -4.25
CA SER A 8 11.20 8.79 -3.51
C SER A 8 11.24 8.05 -2.17
N GLU A 9 12.46 7.81 -1.68
CA GLU A 9 12.68 7.25 -0.34
C GLU A 9 12.34 8.24 0.78
N SER A 10 12.41 9.54 0.52
CA SER A 10 12.01 10.55 1.52
C SER A 10 10.52 10.45 1.85
N GLN A 11 9.67 10.25 0.84
CA GLN A 11 8.23 10.02 1.07
C GLN A 11 7.97 8.79 1.93
N LEU A 12 8.76 7.72 1.79
CA LEU A 12 8.66 6.55 2.67
C LEU A 12 8.98 6.91 4.13
N LYS A 13 10.03 7.71 4.35
CA LYS A 13 10.38 8.18 5.70
C LYS A 13 9.24 9.00 6.31
N ASP A 14 8.64 9.88 5.52
CA ASP A 14 7.50 10.71 5.97
C ASP A 14 6.27 9.86 6.32
N ILE A 15 5.99 8.83 5.52
CA ILE A 15 4.91 7.87 5.78
C ILE A 15 5.14 7.15 7.13
N ILE A 16 6.36 6.70 7.38
CA ILE A 16 6.70 5.93 8.59
C ILE A 16 6.73 6.83 9.83
N ALA A 17 7.19 8.07 9.68
CA ALA A 17 7.31 9.03 10.79
C ALA A 17 5.96 9.63 11.25
N ASN A 18 4.86 9.36 10.53
CA ASN A 18 3.54 9.92 10.84
C ASN A 18 2.62 8.87 11.50
N PRO A 19 2.59 8.77 12.85
CA PRO A 19 1.79 7.77 13.55
C PRO A 19 0.28 8.03 13.48
N GLU A 20 -0.13 9.30 13.42
CA GLU A 20 -1.55 9.70 13.42
C GLU A 20 -2.25 9.43 12.08
N GLN A 21 -1.47 9.21 11.03
CA GLN A 21 -1.96 9.08 9.67
C GLN A 21 -1.65 7.69 9.11
N PRO A 22 -2.58 6.72 9.16
CA PRO A 22 -2.37 5.45 8.49
C PRO A 22 -2.21 5.67 6.98
N ALA A 23 -1.35 4.85 6.38
CA ALA A 23 -1.06 4.88 4.96
C ALA A 23 -1.14 3.48 4.38
N MET A 24 -1.63 3.35 3.15
CA MET A 24 -1.47 2.14 2.38
C MET A 24 -0.51 2.37 1.21
N ILE A 25 0.32 1.38 0.88
CA ILE A 25 1.16 1.39 -0.31
C ILE A 25 0.76 0.21 -1.17
N PHE A 26 0.40 0.48 -2.43
CA PHE A 26 0.23 -0.53 -3.46
C PHE A 26 1.45 -0.55 -4.39
N LYS A 27 2.21 -1.65 -4.36
CA LYS A 27 3.35 -1.90 -5.26
C LYS A 27 2.86 -2.57 -6.52
N HIS A 28 2.92 -1.84 -7.63
CA HIS A 28 2.42 -2.31 -8.91
C HIS A 28 3.56 -2.55 -9.90
N SER A 29 3.57 -3.74 -10.51
CA SER A 29 4.37 -3.99 -11.71
C SER A 29 3.52 -3.75 -12.96
N THR A 30 3.81 -2.67 -13.70
CA THR A 30 3.04 -2.23 -14.88
C THR A 30 3.06 -3.20 -16.06
N ARG A 31 3.95 -4.20 -16.03
CA ARG A 31 4.05 -5.24 -17.08
C ARG A 31 3.52 -6.61 -16.64
N CYS A 32 2.93 -6.72 -15.46
CA CYS A 32 2.36 -7.97 -14.94
C CYS A 32 0.82 -7.93 -14.97
N SER A 33 0.21 -8.84 -15.73
CA SER A 33 -1.26 -8.93 -15.87
C SER A 33 -1.98 -9.21 -14.54
N ILE A 34 -1.36 -10.00 -13.67
CA ILE A 34 -1.86 -10.27 -12.30
C ILE A 34 -1.87 -8.97 -11.49
N SER A 35 -0.82 -8.15 -11.62
CA SER A 35 -0.70 -6.86 -10.96
C SER A 35 -1.75 -5.86 -11.44
N ALA A 36 -2.00 -5.80 -12.75
CA ALA A 36 -3.07 -4.99 -13.34
C ALA A 36 -4.46 -5.43 -12.87
N THR A 37 -4.69 -6.73 -12.80
CA THR A 37 -5.97 -7.29 -12.34
C THR A 37 -6.22 -6.99 -10.87
N ALA A 38 -5.20 -7.13 -10.01
CA ALA A 38 -5.30 -6.79 -8.59
C ALA A 38 -5.57 -5.30 -8.37
N LEU A 39 -4.87 -4.42 -9.09
CA LEU A 39 -5.09 -2.97 -9.06
C LEU A 39 -6.53 -2.62 -9.47
N SER A 40 -6.97 -3.12 -10.62
CA SER A 40 -8.32 -2.83 -11.13
C SER A 40 -9.42 -3.34 -10.20
N ARG A 41 -9.23 -4.52 -9.59
CA ARG A 41 -10.17 -5.04 -8.57
C ARG A 41 -10.25 -4.11 -7.35
N LEU A 42 -9.11 -3.65 -6.86
CA LEU A 42 -9.03 -2.76 -5.71
C LEU A 42 -9.70 -1.42 -6.01
N GLU A 43 -9.40 -0.82 -7.16
CA GLU A 43 -9.96 0.48 -7.59
C GLU A 43 -11.48 0.42 -7.78
N ARG A 44 -12.02 -0.66 -8.35
CA ARG A 44 -13.48 -0.83 -8.50
C ARG A 44 -14.22 -0.97 -7.17
N ALA A 45 -13.59 -1.62 -6.19
CA ALA A 45 -14.17 -1.80 -4.86
C ALA A 45 -13.95 -0.58 -3.96
N TRP A 46 -13.15 0.39 -4.39
CA TRP A 46 -12.69 1.48 -3.56
C TRP A 46 -13.82 2.45 -3.20
N ASN A 47 -13.99 2.67 -1.89
CA ASN A 47 -14.87 3.70 -1.35
C ASN A 47 -14.13 4.54 -0.32
N GLU A 48 -13.84 5.80 -0.65
CA GLU A 48 -13.09 6.75 0.19
C GLU A 48 -13.83 7.05 1.51
N ALA A 49 -15.16 7.10 1.49
CA ALA A 49 -15.97 7.41 2.68
C ALA A 49 -15.84 6.35 3.78
N GLU A 50 -15.41 5.13 3.43
CA GLU A 50 -15.27 4.01 4.37
C GLU A 50 -13.87 3.87 4.96
N LEU A 51 -12.90 4.67 4.50
CA LEU A 51 -11.49 4.53 4.85
C LEU A 51 -10.96 5.66 5.75
N GLY A 52 -11.82 6.57 6.19
CA GLY A 52 -11.49 7.62 7.16
C GLY A 52 -10.24 8.41 6.74
N PRO A 53 -9.20 8.50 7.59
CA PRO A 53 -8.02 9.29 7.27
C PRO A 53 -7.08 8.61 6.26
N LEU A 54 -7.23 7.31 5.93
CA LEU A 54 -6.21 6.54 5.17
C LEU A 54 -5.69 7.25 3.91
N LYS A 55 -4.37 7.41 3.81
CA LYS A 55 -3.72 7.87 2.57
C LYS A 55 -3.31 6.70 1.67
N ALA A 56 -3.72 6.75 0.41
CA ALA A 56 -3.42 5.70 -0.57
C ALA A 56 -2.24 6.07 -1.47
N TYR A 57 -1.14 5.33 -1.36
CA TYR A 57 0.06 5.51 -2.16
C TYR A 57 0.19 4.42 -3.23
N TYR A 58 0.61 4.84 -4.42
CA TYR A 58 0.88 3.96 -5.54
C TYR A 58 2.36 4.03 -5.90
N LEU A 59 3.00 2.87 -6.01
CA LEU A 59 4.37 2.72 -6.45
C LEU A 59 4.42 1.95 -7.76
N ASP A 60 4.87 2.61 -8.84
CA ASP A 60 5.34 1.89 -10.02
C ASP A 60 6.69 1.24 -9.71
N LEU A 61 6.64 -0.06 -9.42
CA LEU A 61 7.79 -0.84 -9.01
C LEU A 61 8.88 -0.87 -10.09
N LEU A 62 8.50 -0.86 -11.38
CA LEU A 62 9.47 -0.95 -12.47
C LEU A 62 10.27 0.34 -12.61
N SER A 63 9.60 1.48 -12.41
CA SER A 63 10.22 2.81 -12.46
C SER A 63 10.99 3.15 -11.18
N TYR A 64 10.55 2.64 -10.02
CA TYR A 64 11.08 3.00 -8.70
C TYR A 64 11.53 1.78 -7.88
N ARG A 65 12.32 0.89 -8.50
CA ARG A 65 12.87 -0.31 -7.83
C ARG A 65 13.62 -0.01 -6.51
N PRO A 66 14.47 1.04 -6.42
CA PRO A 66 15.15 1.38 -5.16
C PRO A 66 14.15 1.64 -4.03
N VAL A 67 13.10 2.44 -4.29
CA VAL A 67 12.03 2.72 -3.32
C VAL A 67 11.31 1.43 -2.93
N SER A 68 10.99 0.55 -3.89
CA SER A 68 10.33 -0.73 -3.64
C SER A 68 11.14 -1.67 -2.72
N ASN A 69 12.46 -1.71 -2.92
CA ASN A 69 13.39 -2.47 -2.10
C ASN A 69 13.53 -1.86 -0.70
N GLN A 70 13.64 -0.54 -0.62
CA GLN A 70 13.70 0.18 0.66
C GLN A 70 12.45 -0.06 1.50
N ILE A 71 11.26 -0.08 0.90
CA ILE A 71 10.01 -0.43 1.60
C ILE A 71 10.10 -1.84 2.21
N ALA A 72 10.56 -2.82 1.43
CA ALA A 72 10.68 -4.20 1.90
C ALA A 72 11.66 -4.32 3.09
N SER A 73 12.82 -3.67 2.98
CA SER A 73 13.83 -3.64 4.04
C SER A 73 13.33 -2.91 5.30
N THR A 74 12.82 -1.69 5.15
CA THR A 74 12.44 -0.82 6.28
C THR A 74 11.26 -1.38 7.06
N LEU A 75 10.27 -1.94 6.36
CA LEU A 75 9.07 -2.50 6.98
C LEU A 75 9.23 -3.99 7.34
N ASN A 76 10.41 -4.58 7.09
CA ASN A 76 10.71 -5.98 7.33
C ASN A 76 9.68 -6.94 6.70
N VAL A 77 9.32 -6.69 5.44
CA VAL A 77 8.39 -7.52 4.65
C VAL A 77 9.07 -8.09 3.43
N THR A 78 8.71 -9.30 3.03
CA THR A 78 9.18 -9.87 1.76
C THR A 78 8.68 -9.04 0.59
N HIS A 79 9.57 -8.70 -0.33
CA HIS A 79 9.20 -8.01 -1.56
C HIS A 79 8.29 -8.90 -2.42
N GLN A 80 7.13 -8.36 -2.82
CA GLN A 80 6.18 -9.02 -3.72
C GLN A 80 5.60 -8.00 -4.73
N SER A 81 5.05 -8.49 -5.85
CA SER A 81 4.27 -7.67 -6.78
C SER A 81 3.23 -8.49 -7.55
N PRO A 82 1.94 -8.12 -7.54
CA PRO A 82 1.38 -6.99 -6.79
C PRO A 82 1.45 -7.21 -5.28
N GLN A 83 1.61 -6.13 -4.52
CA GLN A 83 1.62 -6.17 -3.06
C GLN A 83 0.91 -4.93 -2.50
N LEU A 84 0.05 -5.15 -1.52
CA LEU A 84 -0.58 -4.10 -0.72
C LEU A 84 0.00 -4.15 0.68
N LEU A 85 0.38 -2.99 1.21
CA LEU A 85 0.89 -2.81 2.57
C LEU A 85 0.02 -1.78 3.27
N LEU A 86 -0.45 -2.07 4.48
CA LEU A 86 -1.04 -1.11 5.40
C LEU A 86 0.01 -0.77 6.46
N ILE A 87 0.23 0.52 6.66
CA ILE A 87 1.25 1.10 7.52
C ILE A 87 0.57 1.94 8.59
N HIS A 88 0.96 1.71 9.84
CA HIS A 88 0.51 2.46 10.99
C HIS A 88 1.60 2.43 12.07
N GLU A 89 1.79 3.55 12.77
CA GLU A 89 2.84 3.72 13.79
C GLU A 89 4.25 3.26 13.31
N GLY A 90 4.58 3.62 12.07
CA GLY A 90 5.86 3.30 11.45
C GLY A 90 6.09 1.81 11.13
N LYS A 91 5.07 0.96 11.27
CA LYS A 91 5.16 -0.49 11.01
C LYS A 91 4.18 -0.92 9.93
N CYS A 92 4.51 -2.00 9.22
CA CYS A 92 3.55 -2.68 8.37
C CYS A 92 2.68 -3.60 9.25
N VAL A 93 1.41 -3.22 9.41
CA VAL A 93 0.44 -3.94 10.26
C VAL A 93 -0.38 -4.97 9.48
N TYR A 94 -0.44 -4.83 8.16
CA TYR A 94 -1.07 -5.80 7.27
C TYR A 94 -0.38 -5.76 5.90
N ASN A 95 -0.18 -6.94 5.31
CA ASN A 95 0.28 -7.06 3.94
C ASN A 95 -0.44 -8.21 3.23
N ALA A 96 -0.68 -8.03 1.94
CA ALA A 96 -1.25 -9.05 1.07
C ALA A 96 -0.66 -8.94 -0.34
N SER A 97 -0.61 -10.06 -1.05
CA SER A 97 -0.04 -10.10 -2.40
C SER A 97 -0.96 -10.82 -3.38
N HIS A 98 -0.77 -10.58 -4.68
CA HIS A 98 -1.47 -11.31 -5.74
C HIS A 98 -3.01 -11.35 -5.55
N MET A 99 -3.56 -12.54 -5.34
CA MET A 99 -5.00 -12.78 -5.19
C MET A 99 -5.53 -12.53 -3.78
N GLU A 100 -4.64 -12.43 -2.79
CA GLU A 100 -4.98 -12.14 -1.39
C GLU A 100 -5.37 -10.67 -1.19
N ILE A 101 -5.01 -9.80 -2.14
CA ILE A 101 -5.36 -8.38 -2.09
C ILE A 101 -6.88 -8.23 -2.17
N SER A 102 -7.44 -7.65 -1.11
CA SER A 102 -8.89 -7.56 -0.90
C SER A 102 -9.25 -6.25 -0.21
N TYR A 103 -10.14 -5.47 -0.83
CA TYR A 103 -10.64 -4.22 -0.24
C TYR A 103 -11.40 -4.46 1.09
N PRO A 104 -12.32 -5.44 1.19
CA PRO A 104 -12.96 -5.76 2.47
C PRO A 104 -11.97 -6.18 3.56
N GLU A 105 -10.85 -6.81 3.20
CA GLU A 105 -9.78 -7.12 4.18
C GLU A 105 -9.08 -5.86 4.65
N LEU A 106 -8.62 -5.02 3.71
CA LEU A 106 -7.99 -3.74 4.02
C LEU A 106 -8.85 -2.90 4.97
N LYS A 107 -10.15 -2.75 4.66
CA LYS A 107 -11.10 -2.01 5.49
C LYS A 107 -11.20 -2.58 6.90
N ARG A 108 -11.27 -3.91 7.03
CA ARG A 108 -11.33 -4.56 8.35
C ARG A 108 -10.05 -4.35 9.15
N GLN A 109 -8.88 -4.47 8.52
CA GLN A 109 -7.60 -4.23 9.19
C GLN A 109 -7.45 -2.76 9.61
N LEU A 110 -7.86 -1.82 8.75
CA LEU A 110 -7.90 -0.40 9.07
C LEU A 110 -8.81 -0.11 10.26
N GLY A 111 -10.01 -0.70 10.29
CA GLY A 111 -10.92 -0.57 11.42
C GLY A 111 -10.36 -1.10 12.74
N ARG A 112 -9.43 -2.05 12.72
CA ARG A 112 -8.78 -2.57 13.95
C ARG A 112 -7.71 -1.65 14.51
N ILE A 113 -7.12 -0.79 13.69
CA ILE A 113 -6.06 0.13 14.10
C ILE A 113 -6.57 1.54 14.42
N LEU A 114 -7.81 1.87 14.04
CA LEU A 114 -8.45 3.17 14.30
C LEU A 114 -9.39 3.16 15.52
N VAL A 115 -9.44 2.05 16.26
CA VAL A 115 -10.31 1.85 17.44
C VAL A 115 -9.50 2.02 18.72
#